data_AF-A0A8I3A7V7-F1
#
_entry.id   AF-A0A8I3A7V7-F1
#
_cell.length_a   1.000
_cell.length_b   1.000
_cell.length_c   1.000
_cell.angle_alpha   90.00
_cell.angle_beta   90.00
_cell.angle_gamma   90.00
#
_symmetry.space_group_name_H-M   'P 1'
#
loop_
_entity.id
_entity.type
_entity.pdbx_description
1 polymer ?
#
loop_
_entity_poly.entity_id
_entity_poly.type
_entity_poly.pdbx_seq_one_letter_code
_entity_poly.pdbx_strand_id
1 'polypeptide(L)'
;MVSGGETPREQRLRADSTKRALKTGFMNLPKPENSFELLVPEDEEEEQTSDPMFEEDAAERDEGLERMQEEEEQWILATRSKPVQLGLPRPARVDVVQLLHNLNIGDNDELTDAHKLINSELTLTFLRLQVHRFVSTLWGQAAESSLTIHGFLPVAH
;
A
#
# COMPACT_ATOMS: atom_id res chain seq x y z
N MET A 1 2.49 35.17 28.24
CA MET A 1 1.67 34.33 29.14
C MET A 1 1.61 32.94 28.52
N VAL A 2 2.35 31.97 29.07
CA VAL A 2 2.41 30.60 28.55
C VAL A 2 1.27 29.80 29.18
N SER A 3 0.36 29.28 28.35
CA SER A 3 -0.75 28.42 28.76
C SER A 3 -0.18 27.08 29.26
N GLY A 4 -0.20 26.89 30.58
CA GLY A 4 0.33 25.71 31.23
C GLY A 4 -0.57 24.48 31.01
N GLY A 5 0.09 23.36 30.71
CA GLY A 5 -0.33 21.98 30.99
C GLY A 5 -1.82 21.69 30.92
N GLU A 6 -2.30 21.25 29.75
CA GLU A 6 -3.52 20.46 29.69
C GLU A 6 -3.28 19.18 30.49
N THR A 7 -3.76 19.15 31.72
CA THR A 7 -3.73 17.93 32.53
C THR A 7 -4.44 16.81 31.75
N PRO A 8 -4.02 15.54 31.84
CA PRO A 8 -4.68 14.43 31.12
C PRO A 8 -6.20 14.33 31.41
N ARG A 9 -6.64 14.88 32.54
CA ARG A 9 -8.06 15.01 32.90
C ARG A 9 -8.81 16.02 32.02
N GLU A 10 -8.19 17.16 31.72
CA GLU A 10 -8.76 18.22 30.89
C GLU A 10 -8.95 17.76 29.44
N GLN A 11 -7.98 17.03 28.89
CA GLN A 11 -8.08 16.45 27.54
C GLN A 11 -9.24 15.45 27.43
N ARG A 12 -9.41 14.59 28.45
CA ARG A 12 -10.54 13.65 28.51
C ARG A 12 -11.88 14.38 28.61
N LEU A 13 -11.94 15.45 29.41
CA LEU A 13 -13.16 16.25 29.55
C LEU A 13 -13.57 16.91 28.22
N ARG A 14 -12.59 17.43 27.47
CA ARG A 14 -12.83 18.01 26.14
C ARG A 14 -13.29 16.95 25.15
N ALA A 15 -12.63 15.80 25.09
CA ALA A 15 -13.05 14.68 24.22
C ALA A 15 -14.47 14.18 24.56
N ASP A 16 -14.83 14.13 25.84
CA ASP A 16 -16.17 13.76 26.27
C ASP A 16 -17.21 14.83 25.90
N SER A 17 -16.86 16.12 26.00
CA SER A 17 -17.75 17.21 25.60
C SER A 17 -18.02 17.22 24.09
N THR A 18 -17.00 16.99 23.26
CA THR A 18 -17.14 16.93 21.80
C THR A 18 -17.96 15.71 21.39
N LYS A 19 -17.72 14.55 22.01
CA LYS A 19 -18.50 13.34 21.78
C LYS A 19 -19.98 13.52 22.12
N ARG A 20 -20.30 14.22 23.21
CA ARG A 20 -21.68 14.54 23.60
C ARG A 20 -22.34 15.51 22.60
N ALA A 21 -21.63 16.55 22.18
CA ALA A 21 -22.13 17.50 21.18
C ALA A 21 -22.47 16.81 19.85
N LEU A 22 -21.58 15.94 19.36
CA LEU A 22 -21.81 15.14 18.15
C LEU A 22 -22.99 14.19 18.31
N LYS A 23 -23.08 13.48 19.44
CA LYS A 23 -24.19 12.56 19.71
C LYS A 23 -25.54 13.28 19.72
N THR A 24 -25.62 14.46 20.31
CA THR A 24 -26.85 15.28 20.29
C THR A 24 -27.18 15.74 18.87
N GLY A 25 -26.16 16.14 18.09
CA GLY A 25 -26.33 16.48 16.68
C GLY A 25 -26.91 15.33 15.86
N PHE A 26 -26.38 14.11 16.02
CA PHE A 26 -26.86 12.93 15.32
C PHE A 26 -28.25 12.46 15.75
N MET A 27 -28.64 12.67 17.02
CA MET A 27 -29.97 12.31 17.52
C MET A 27 -31.08 13.26 17.04
N ASN A 28 -30.72 14.49 16.66
CA ASN A 28 -31.65 15.45 16.08
C ASN A 28 -31.83 15.28 14.56
N LEU A 29 -31.04 14.39 13.93
CA LEU A 29 -31.22 14.12 12.51
C LEU A 29 -32.46 13.25 12.30
N PRO A 30 -33.28 13.53 11.28
CA PRO A 30 -34.32 12.62 10.84
C PRO A 30 -33.71 11.27 10.47
N LYS A 31 -34.49 10.19 10.60
CA LYS A 31 -34.00 8.85 10.25
C LYS A 31 -33.40 8.87 8.85
N PRO A 32 -32.20 8.31 8.64
CA PRO A 32 -31.58 8.29 7.33
C PRO A 32 -32.38 7.34 6.43
N GLU A 33 -33.30 7.90 5.66
CA GLU A 33 -33.99 7.19 4.58
C GLU A 33 -33.04 7.17 3.38
N ASN A 34 -32.37 6.03 3.21
CA ASN A 34 -31.52 5.75 2.07
C ASN A 34 -32.39 5.30 0.88
N SER A 35 -33.09 6.27 0.27
CA SER A 35 -33.95 6.05 -0.91
C SER A 35 -33.25 6.57 -2.16
N PHE A 36 -32.14 5.94 -2.55
CA PHE A 36 -31.56 6.18 -3.86
C PHE A 36 -32.12 5.15 -4.84
N GLU A 37 -32.85 5.63 -5.83
CA GLU A 37 -33.21 4.83 -7.00
C GLU A 37 -32.01 4.88 -7.95
N LEU A 38 -31.31 3.75 -8.10
CA LEU A 38 -30.39 3.58 -9.22
C LEU A 38 -31.27 3.49 -10.46
N LEU A 39 -31.45 4.62 -11.15
CA LEU A 39 -31.88 4.60 -12.54
C LEU A 39 -30.74 3.94 -13.30
N VAL A 40 -30.82 2.62 -13.45
CA VAL A 40 -30.24 1.95 -14.61
C VAL A 40 -30.94 2.65 -15.77
N PRO A 41 -30.22 3.42 -16.62
CA PRO A 41 -30.81 3.88 -17.87
C PRO A 41 -31.48 2.66 -18.48
N GLU A 42 -32.77 2.73 -18.82
CA GLU A 42 -33.33 1.73 -19.72
C GLU A 42 -32.36 1.72 -20.87
N ASP A 43 -31.65 0.60 -21.04
CA ASP A 43 -30.71 0.42 -22.12
C ASP A 43 -31.49 0.93 -23.34
N GLU A 44 -31.04 2.06 -23.92
CA GLU A 44 -31.28 2.23 -25.34
C GLU A 44 -30.91 0.87 -25.87
N GLU A 45 -31.88 0.16 -26.45
CA GLU A 45 -31.62 -1.08 -27.14
C GLU A 45 -30.55 -0.67 -28.17
N GLU A 46 -29.28 -0.76 -27.75
CA GLU A 46 -28.13 -0.87 -28.58
C GLU A 46 -28.53 -2.11 -29.33
N GLU A 47 -29.17 -1.84 -30.47
CA GLU A 47 -29.37 -2.75 -31.55
C GLU A 47 -28.04 -3.49 -31.55
N GLN A 48 -28.06 -4.72 -31.03
CA GLN A 48 -26.92 -5.60 -31.05
C GLN A 48 -26.77 -5.86 -32.54
N THR A 49 -26.16 -4.90 -33.24
CA THR A 49 -25.33 -5.16 -34.37
C THR A 49 -24.41 -6.22 -33.80
N SER A 50 -24.75 -7.45 -34.12
CA SER A 50 -23.85 -8.56 -33.99
C SER A 50 -22.65 -8.14 -34.83
N ASP A 51 -21.74 -7.40 -34.20
CA ASP A 51 -20.43 -7.14 -34.74
C ASP A 51 -19.94 -8.54 -35.10
N PRO A 52 -19.52 -8.76 -36.36
CA PRO A 52 -19.10 -10.09 -36.77
C PRO A 52 -18.10 -10.54 -35.71
N MET A 53 -18.44 -11.63 -35.02
CA MET A 53 -17.62 -12.22 -33.97
C MET A 53 -16.35 -12.64 -34.69
N PHE A 54 -15.41 -11.71 -34.80
CA PHE A 54 -14.12 -11.93 -35.41
C PHE A 54 -13.50 -12.98 -34.51
N GLU A 55 -13.28 -14.16 -35.06
CA GLU A 55 -12.38 -15.14 -34.46
C GLU A 55 -10.98 -14.52 -34.54
N GLU A 56 -10.72 -13.50 -33.72
CA GLU A 56 -9.36 -13.10 -33.36
C GLU A 56 -8.71 -14.34 -32.76
N ASP A 57 -7.55 -14.71 -33.31
CA ASP A 57 -6.76 -15.83 -32.82
C ASP A 57 -6.51 -15.62 -31.32
N ALA A 58 -6.77 -16.64 -30.50
CA ALA A 58 -6.59 -16.55 -29.05
C ALA A 58 -5.17 -16.08 -28.69
N ALA A 59 -4.19 -16.44 -29.52
CA ALA A 59 -2.81 -15.98 -29.41
C ALA A 59 -2.66 -14.46 -29.55
N GLU A 60 -3.38 -13.82 -30.48
CA GLU A 60 -3.25 -12.37 -30.73
C GLU A 60 -3.88 -11.53 -29.61
N ARG A 61 -4.97 -12.03 -29.02
CA ARG A 61 -5.58 -11.43 -27.82
C ARG A 61 -4.67 -11.55 -26.60
N ASP A 62 -4.08 -12.73 -26.41
CA ASP A 62 -3.17 -13.00 -25.28
C ASP A 62 -1.91 -12.14 -25.38
N GLU A 63 -1.30 -12.01 -26.57
CA GLU A 63 -0.16 -11.12 -26.82
C GLU A 63 -0.50 -9.64 -26.57
N GLY A 64 -1.73 -9.22 -26.87
CA GLY A 64 -2.21 -7.87 -26.57
C GLY A 64 -2.33 -7.64 -25.05
N LEU A 65 -2.88 -8.60 -24.33
CA LEU A 65 -3.05 -8.54 -22.87
C LEU A 65 -1.71 -8.58 -22.13
N GLU A 66 -0.75 -9.39 -22.59
CA GLU A 66 0.60 -9.45 -22.02
C GLU A 66 1.32 -8.11 -22.17
N ARG A 67 1.26 -7.48 -23.36
CA ARG A 67 1.88 -6.16 -23.58
C ARG A 67 1.29 -5.07 -22.68
N MET A 68 -0.04 -5.05 -22.52
CA MET A 68 -0.68 -4.08 -21.62
C MET A 68 -0.25 -4.30 -20.17
N GLN A 69 -0.18 -5.55 -19.72
CA GLN A 69 0.28 -5.88 -18.37
C GLN A 69 1.75 -5.48 -18.16
N GLU A 70 2.63 -5.78 -19.10
CA GLU A 70 4.03 -5.36 -19.04
C GLU A 70 4.17 -3.84 -18.97
N GLU A 71 3.42 -3.09 -19.78
CA GLU A 71 3.43 -1.63 -19.75
C GLU A 71 2.96 -1.07 -18.40
N GLU A 72 1.90 -1.65 -17.83
CA GLU A 72 1.41 -1.30 -16.48
C GLU A 72 2.46 -1.61 -15.40
N GLU A 73 3.08 -2.79 -15.46
CA GLU A 73 4.13 -3.19 -14.51
C GLU A 73 5.33 -2.26 -14.57
N GLN A 74 5.75 -1.87 -15.77
CA GLN A 74 6.84 -0.91 -15.98
C GLN A 74 6.48 0.46 -15.43
N TRP A 75 5.25 0.93 -15.64
CA TRP A 75 4.77 2.20 -15.09
C TRP A 75 4.73 2.18 -13.55
N ILE A 76 4.23 1.08 -12.96
CA ILE A 76 4.21 0.88 -11.51
C ILE A 76 5.65 0.88 -10.97
N LEU A 77 6.58 0.18 -11.61
CA LEU A 77 7.99 0.15 -11.21
C LEU A 77 8.65 1.53 -11.32
N ALA A 78 8.40 2.26 -12.40
CA ALA A 78 8.92 3.61 -12.62
C ALA A 78 8.45 4.60 -11.54
N THR A 79 7.25 4.41 -11.00
CA THR A 79 6.69 5.23 -9.91
C THR A 79 7.27 4.89 -8.53
N ARG A 80 7.87 3.70 -8.37
CA ARG A 80 8.45 3.24 -7.10
C ARG A 80 9.80 3.92 -6.80
N SER A 81 10.29 3.73 -5.58
CA SER A 81 11.58 4.28 -5.14
C SER A 81 12.77 3.64 -5.86
N LYS A 82 13.86 4.40 -6.01
CA LYS A 82 15.06 3.97 -6.75
C LYS A 82 15.66 2.64 -6.29
N PRO A 83 15.76 2.33 -4.98
CA PRO A 83 16.26 1.03 -4.55
C PRO A 83 15.36 -0.14 -4.97
N VAL A 84 14.05 0.08 -5.06
CA VAL A 84 13.07 -0.93 -5.50
C VAL A 84 13.15 -1.14 -7.02
N GLN A 85 13.30 -0.05 -7.79
CA GLN A 85 13.54 -0.13 -9.24
C GLN A 85 14.81 -0.93 -9.58
N LEU A 86 15.87 -0.74 -8.77
CA LEU A 86 17.16 -1.44 -8.96
C LEU A 86 17.18 -2.84 -8.34
N GLY A 87 16.08 -3.30 -7.73
CA GLY A 87 16.01 -4.62 -7.09
C GLY A 87 17.02 -4.81 -5.95
N LEU A 88 17.48 -3.73 -5.30
CA LEU A 88 18.54 -3.82 -4.30
C LEU A 88 18.04 -4.52 -3.03
N PRO A 89 18.84 -5.42 -2.44
CA PRO A 89 18.50 -6.05 -1.18
C PRO A 89 18.44 -4.99 -0.07
N ARG A 90 17.52 -5.18 0.87
CA ARG A 90 17.40 -4.30 2.02
C ARG A 90 18.63 -4.47 2.94
N PRO A 91 19.22 -3.39 3.48
CA PRO A 91 20.39 -3.50 4.35
C PRO A 91 20.12 -4.35 5.60
N ALA A 92 21.01 -5.32 5.86
CA ALA A 92 20.88 -6.28 6.95
C ALA A 92 21.19 -5.68 8.34
N ARG A 93 21.99 -4.62 8.41
CA ARG A 93 22.27 -3.84 9.62
C ARG A 93 22.41 -2.37 9.23
N VAL A 94 21.80 -1.51 10.03
CA VAL A 94 21.78 -0.06 9.80
C VAL A 94 22.39 0.58 11.05
N ASP A 95 23.42 1.40 10.86
CA ASP A 95 23.97 2.21 11.95
C ASP A 95 23.08 3.44 12.16
N VAL A 96 22.24 3.37 13.21
CA VAL A 96 21.27 4.41 13.53
C VAL A 96 21.96 5.71 13.95
N VAL A 97 23.11 5.62 14.61
CA VAL A 97 23.84 6.82 15.10
C VAL A 97 24.42 7.58 13.93
N GLN A 98 25.07 6.88 12.99
CA GLN A 98 25.56 7.50 11.77
C GLN A 98 24.42 8.03 10.89
N LEU A 99 23.30 7.30 10.80
CA LEU A 99 22.14 7.74 10.04
C LEU A 99 21.55 9.04 10.60
N LEU A 100 21.33 9.14 11.92
CA LEU A 100 20.83 10.35 12.56
C LEU A 100 21.79 11.52 12.41
N HIS A 101 23.09 11.27 12.56
CA HIS A 101 24.11 12.28 12.32
C HIS A 101 23.97 12.85 10.90
N ASN A 102 23.89 11.98 9.89
CA ASN A 102 23.78 12.40 8.48
C ASN A 102 22.48 13.16 8.19
N LEU A 103 21.37 12.79 8.83
CA LEU A 103 20.08 13.47 8.67
C LEU A 103 20.05 14.87 9.29
N ASN A 104 20.86 15.12 10.33
CA ASN A 104 20.91 16.39 11.04
C ASN A 104 22.00 17.35 10.47
N ILE A 105 22.70 16.99 9.38
CA ILE A 105 23.69 17.87 8.75
C ILE A 105 22.94 18.94 7.94
N GLY A 106 22.79 20.13 8.50
CA GLY A 106 22.25 21.30 7.79
C GLY A 106 21.14 22.07 8.52
N ASP A 107 20.65 21.57 9.64
CA ASP A 107 19.57 22.22 10.40
C ASP A 107 20.10 23.38 11.26
N ASN A 108 20.24 24.56 10.65
CA ASN A 108 20.42 25.85 11.33
C ASN A 108 19.16 26.74 11.15
N ASP A 109 17.98 26.13 11.19
CA ASP A 109 16.70 26.80 10.94
C ASP A 109 15.84 26.84 12.22
N GLU A 110 14.84 27.73 12.28
CA GLU A 110 13.93 27.84 13.44
C GLU A 110 13.20 26.51 13.76
N LEU A 111 13.11 25.61 12.77
CA LEU A 111 12.46 24.30 12.83
C LEU A 111 13.40 23.15 13.23
N THR A 112 14.64 23.42 13.62
CA THR A 112 15.65 22.40 13.93
C THR A 112 15.16 21.35 14.95
N ASP A 113 14.41 21.77 15.98
CA ASP A 113 13.90 20.83 16.99
C ASP A 113 12.78 19.94 16.45
N ALA A 114 11.94 20.45 15.56
CA ALA A 114 10.92 19.66 14.88
C ALA A 114 11.56 18.64 13.91
N HIS A 115 12.59 19.05 13.17
CA HIS A 115 13.34 18.15 12.28
C HIS A 115 14.00 17.00 13.06
N LYS A 116 14.57 17.26 14.24
CA LYS A 116 15.13 16.21 15.11
C LYS A 116 14.09 15.18 15.55
N LEU A 117 12.88 15.62 15.93
CA LEU A 117 11.79 14.72 16.31
C LEU A 117 11.31 13.88 15.13
N ILE A 118 11.19 14.47 13.94
CA ILE A 118 10.84 13.75 12.71
C ILE A 118 11.93 12.71 12.39
N ASN A 119 13.20 13.12 12.40
CA ASN A 119 14.32 12.25 12.11
C ASN A 119 14.40 11.07 13.11
N SER A 120 14.11 11.29 14.39
CA SER A 120 14.05 10.19 15.36
C SER A 120 12.95 9.18 15.03
N GLU A 121 11.74 9.63 14.70
CA GLU A 121 10.64 8.72 14.34
C GLU A 121 10.91 7.98 13.02
N LEU A 122 11.50 8.65 12.03
CA LEU A 122 11.91 8.04 10.76
C LEU A 122 12.93 6.91 10.97
N THR A 123 13.93 7.13 11.81
CA THR A 123 14.93 6.09 12.09
C THR A 123 14.34 4.91 12.87
N LEU A 124 13.44 5.16 13.81
CA LEU A 124 12.74 4.11 14.57
C LEU A 124 11.84 3.24 13.67
N THR A 125 11.09 3.85 12.76
CA THR A 125 10.23 3.11 11.81
C THR A 125 11.06 2.22 10.88
N PHE A 126 12.19 2.71 10.38
CA PHE A 126 13.09 1.92 9.55
C PHE A 126 13.63 0.69 10.28
N LEU A 127 14.07 0.86 11.53
CA LEU A 127 14.55 -0.23 12.39
C LEU A 127 13.44 -1.26 12.65
N ARG A 128 12.22 -0.81 12.97
CA ARG A 128 11.07 -1.70 13.22
C ARG A 128 10.75 -2.56 12.02
N LEU A 129 10.77 -1.98 10.83
CA LEU A 129 10.50 -2.71 9.59
C LEU A 129 11.59 -3.74 9.28
N GLN A 130 12.84 -3.54 9.74
CA GLN A 130 13.98 -4.42 9.42
C GLN A 130 13.81 -5.84 9.96
N VAL A 131 13.05 -5.99 11.04
CA VAL A 131 12.85 -7.27 11.75
C VAL A 131 11.86 -8.20 11.04
N HIS A 132 11.04 -7.71 10.10
CA HIS A 132 9.84 -8.44 9.63
C HIS A 132 9.91 -9.08 8.24
N ARG A 133 11.10 -9.45 7.73
CA ARG A 133 11.22 -10.23 6.47
C ARG A 133 12.21 -11.39 6.55
N PHE A 134 12.03 -12.25 7.54
CA PHE A 134 12.69 -13.56 7.62
C PHE A 134 11.80 -14.73 7.13
N VAL A 135 10.54 -14.47 6.75
CA VAL A 135 9.55 -15.53 6.45
C VAL A 135 9.27 -15.72 4.95
N SER A 136 9.63 -14.77 4.08
CA SER A 136 9.29 -14.85 2.64
C SER A 136 10.22 -15.75 1.80
N THR A 137 11.44 -16.05 2.29
CA THR A 137 12.40 -16.90 1.55
C THR A 137 12.20 -18.39 1.80
N LEU A 138 11.52 -18.78 2.90
CA LEU A 138 11.23 -20.19 3.17
C LEU A 138 9.97 -20.71 2.47
N TRP A 139 9.05 -19.83 2.07
CA TRP A 139 7.81 -20.22 1.38
C TRP A 139 7.95 -20.22 -0.16
N GLY A 140 8.98 -19.58 -0.73
CA GLY A 140 9.27 -19.62 -2.16
C GLY A 140 10.03 -20.88 -2.61
N GLN A 141 10.91 -21.43 -1.77
CA GLN A 141 11.73 -22.60 -2.13
C GLN A 141 10.94 -23.94 -2.12
N ALA A 142 9.79 -23.99 -1.43
CA ALA A 142 8.94 -25.17 -1.34
C ALA A 142 8.03 -25.36 -2.57
N ALA A 143 7.76 -24.30 -3.33
CA ALA A 143 6.90 -24.37 -4.52
C ALA A 143 7.64 -24.88 -5.77
N GLU A 144 8.97 -24.68 -5.85
CA GLU A 144 9.76 -25.10 -7.01
C GLU A 144 10.31 -26.53 -6.90
N SER A 145 10.37 -27.10 -5.69
CA SER A 145 10.96 -28.42 -5.44
C SER A 145 9.99 -29.60 -5.63
N SER A 146 8.69 -29.35 -5.84
CA SER A 146 7.69 -30.40 -6.03
C SER A 146 7.35 -30.71 -7.50
N LEU A 147 7.94 -30.02 -8.48
CA LEU A 147 7.60 -30.20 -9.90
C LEU A 147 8.58 -31.06 -10.73
N THR A 148 9.54 -31.74 -10.10
CA THR A 148 10.60 -32.48 -10.83
C THR A 148 10.79 -33.93 -10.39
N ILE A 149 9.75 -34.62 -9.94
CA ILE A 149 9.81 -36.08 -9.73
C ILE A 149 8.49 -36.74 -10.15
N HIS A 150 8.34 -37.04 -11.45
CA HIS A 150 7.79 -38.31 -11.95
C HIS A 150 7.67 -38.28 -13.48
N GLY A 151 8.74 -38.70 -14.17
CA GLY A 151 8.72 -38.80 -15.63
C GLY A 151 9.99 -39.39 -16.22
N PHE A 152 10.48 -40.53 -15.68
CA PHE A 152 11.52 -41.30 -16.35
C PHE A 152 11.37 -42.79 -16.01
N LEU A 153 10.57 -43.51 -16.82
CA LEU A 153 10.64 -44.96 -16.91
C LEU A 153 11.77 -45.34 -17.88
N PRO A 154 12.75 -46.17 -17.50
CA PRO A 154 13.61 -46.82 -18.48
C PRO A 154 12.95 -48.11 -18.99
N VAL A 155 12.71 -48.16 -20.30
CA VAL A 155 12.44 -49.40 -21.04
C VAL A 155 13.73 -50.20 -21.09
N ALA A 156 13.72 -51.38 -20.46
CA ALA A 156 14.79 -52.36 -20.56
C ALA A 156 14.59 -53.20 -21.84
N HIS A 157 15.67 -53.40 -22.60
CA HIS A 157 15.78 -54.42 -23.63
C HIS A 157 16.75 -55.50 -23.19
#